data_AF-A0A838VIL2-F1
#
_entry.id   AF-A0A838VIL2-F1
#
_cell.length_a   1.000
_cell.length_b   1.000
_cell.length_c   1.000
_cell.angle_alpha   90.00
_cell.angle_beta   90.00
_cell.angle_gamma   90.00
#
_symmetry.space_group_name_H-M   'P 1'
#
loop_
_entity.id
_entity.type
_entity.pdbx_description
1 polymer ?
#
loop_
_entity_poly.entity_id
_entity_poly.type
_entity_poly.pdbx_seq_one_letter_code
_entity_poly.pdbx_strand_id
1 'polypeptide(L)'
;HNLGHALQQQDKWDTAIACYQKACELQPDSIEAEVSLANALYLRSMLPAEKQAHYAAVNYDLGRKRKLSGDLKAAIEYYRSSIIMNPDKAEVQYHLGLALQKHGNLDEAIVCYQKAQEIEPDYIQAELGLANVLYTQNKLSAEDQARYAVINYDLGNAHQSNDLKGAIEYYRQAISLQPGLAEARDRLLLALQEQENLKIKVSFAKR
;
A
#
# COMPACT_ATOMS: atom_id res chain seq x y z
N HIS A 1 -12.22 18.24 14.88
CA HIS A 1 -11.44 17.61 13.79
C HIS A 1 -11.81 18.18 12.41
N ASN A 2 -13.03 17.96 11.90
CA ASN A 2 -13.43 18.38 10.54
C ASN A 2 -13.31 19.90 10.26
N LEU A 3 -13.63 20.74 11.26
CA LEU A 3 -13.47 22.20 11.15
C LEU A 3 -11.98 22.61 11.02
N GLY A 4 -11.08 21.95 11.74
CA GLY A 4 -9.65 22.22 11.66
C GLY A 4 -9.10 21.94 10.26
N HIS A 5 -9.50 20.83 9.65
CA HIS A 5 -9.07 20.47 8.29
C HIS A 5 -9.52 21.49 7.24
N ALA A 6 -10.78 21.95 7.35
CA ALA A 6 -11.30 23.00 6.48
C ALA A 6 -10.55 24.33 6.62
N LEU A 7 -10.07 24.65 7.83
CA LEU A 7 -9.28 25.87 8.10
C LEU A 7 -7.84 25.75 7.59
N GLN A 8 -7.24 24.55 7.65
CA GLN A 8 -5.93 24.29 7.04
C GLN A 8 -5.96 24.51 5.53
N GLN A 9 -7.00 24.03 4.84
CA GLN A 9 -7.19 24.27 3.41
C GLN A 9 -7.38 25.75 3.03
N GLN A 10 -7.67 26.61 4.01
CA GLN A 10 -7.80 28.07 3.85
C GLN A 10 -6.56 28.83 4.36
N ASP A 11 -5.47 28.14 4.67
CA ASP A 11 -4.25 28.71 5.27
C ASP A 11 -4.46 29.42 6.62
N LYS A 12 -5.57 29.13 7.32
CA LYS A 12 -5.89 29.72 8.63
C LYS A 12 -5.29 28.90 9.78
N TRP A 13 -3.98 28.75 9.76
CA TRP A 13 -3.21 27.83 10.61
C TRP A 13 -3.41 28.04 12.11
N ASP A 14 -3.39 29.29 12.60
CA ASP A 14 -3.55 29.57 14.03
C ASP A 14 -4.93 29.13 14.54
N THR A 15 -5.98 29.40 13.76
CA THR A 15 -7.34 28.97 14.11
C THR A 15 -7.53 27.46 14.00
N ALA A 16 -6.87 26.82 13.02
CA ALA A 16 -6.89 25.37 12.89
C ALA A 16 -6.23 24.70 14.11
N ILE A 17 -5.05 25.18 14.51
CA ILE A 17 -4.32 24.70 15.69
C ILE A 17 -5.17 24.88 16.96
N ALA A 18 -5.75 26.05 17.18
CA ALA A 18 -6.64 26.29 18.32
C ALA A 18 -7.85 25.34 18.33
N CYS A 19 -8.43 25.05 17.15
CA CYS A 19 -9.52 24.09 17.02
C CYS A 19 -9.09 22.66 17.36
N TYR A 20 -7.88 22.24 16.97
CA TYR A 20 -7.37 20.92 17.31
C TYR A 20 -7.00 20.81 18.78
N GLN A 21 -6.37 21.83 19.36
CA GLN A 21 -6.13 21.92 20.81
C GLN A 21 -7.44 21.78 21.59
N LYS A 22 -8.48 22.51 21.17
CA LYS A 22 -9.79 22.39 21.80
C LYS A 22 -10.40 20.99 21.66
N ALA A 23 -10.18 20.33 20.52
CA ALA A 23 -10.62 18.95 20.34
C ALA A 23 -9.89 17.97 21.27
N CYS A 24 -8.58 18.16 21.48
CA CYS A 24 -7.81 17.38 22.46
C CYS A 24 -8.28 17.64 23.90
N GLU A 25 -8.65 18.87 24.26
CA GLU A 25 -9.22 19.17 25.59
C GLU A 25 -10.55 18.46 25.82
N LEU A 26 -11.42 18.43 24.81
CA LEU A 26 -12.75 17.82 24.91
C LEU A 26 -12.69 16.29 24.89
N GLN A 27 -11.69 15.72 24.21
CA GLN A 27 -11.49 14.28 24.12
C GLN A 27 -9.99 13.94 24.25
N PRO A 28 -9.47 13.86 25.49
CA PRO A 28 -8.04 13.64 25.75
C PRO A 28 -7.48 12.35 25.16
N ASP A 29 -8.31 11.31 25.02
CA ASP A 29 -7.90 10.00 24.49
C ASP A 29 -8.06 9.90 22.96
N SER A 30 -8.35 11.00 22.27
CA SER A 30 -8.57 11.01 20.82
C SER A 30 -7.26 11.10 20.05
N ILE A 31 -6.75 9.94 19.61
CA ILE A 31 -5.56 9.84 18.74
C ILE A 31 -5.73 10.70 17.46
N GLU A 32 -6.93 10.75 16.89
CA GLU A 32 -7.18 11.50 15.65
C GLU A 32 -7.12 13.01 15.86
N ALA A 33 -7.55 13.51 17.02
CA ALA A 33 -7.41 14.92 17.38
C ALA A 33 -5.94 15.27 17.63
N GLU A 34 -5.23 14.42 18.36
CA GLU A 34 -3.81 14.57 18.67
C GLU A 34 -2.95 14.59 17.40
N VAL A 35 -3.14 13.62 16.50
CA VAL A 35 -2.41 13.54 15.23
C VAL A 35 -2.70 14.76 14.36
N SER A 36 -3.94 15.25 14.35
CA SER A 36 -4.26 16.44 13.56
C SER A 36 -3.57 17.69 14.07
N LEU A 37 -3.47 17.82 15.40
CA LEU A 37 -2.68 18.89 16.02
C LEU A 37 -1.20 18.74 15.66
N ALA A 38 -0.65 17.53 15.78
CA ALA A 38 0.75 17.26 15.46
C ALA A 38 1.08 17.56 13.98
N ASN A 39 0.21 17.14 13.06
CA ASN A 39 0.35 17.43 11.63
C ASN A 39 0.32 18.94 11.36
N ALA A 40 -0.61 19.67 12.00
CA ALA A 40 -0.69 21.13 11.89
C ALA A 40 0.58 21.81 12.42
N LEU A 41 1.08 21.37 13.59
CA LEU A 41 2.30 21.90 14.19
C LEU A 41 3.53 21.61 13.33
N TYR A 42 3.62 20.42 12.73
CA TYR A 42 4.71 20.07 11.83
C TYR A 42 4.75 20.97 10.59
N LEU A 43 3.61 21.19 9.94
CA LEU A 43 3.50 22.09 8.77
C LEU A 43 3.88 23.55 9.11
N ARG A 44 3.81 23.93 10.38
CA ARG A 44 4.26 25.24 10.88
C ARG A 44 5.67 25.25 11.46
N SER A 45 6.41 24.14 11.32
CA SER A 45 7.75 23.97 11.91
C SER A 45 7.77 24.14 13.43
N MET A 46 6.65 23.84 14.10
CA MET A 46 6.47 23.96 15.55
C MET A 46 6.46 22.61 16.28
N LEU A 47 6.44 21.49 15.55
CA LEU A 47 6.50 20.16 16.14
C LEU A 47 7.96 19.81 16.51
N PRO A 48 8.27 19.53 17.79
CA PRO A 48 9.62 19.17 18.20
C PRO A 48 10.15 17.94 17.44
N ALA A 49 11.43 17.97 17.06
CA ALA A 49 12.05 16.95 16.21
C ALA A 49 11.93 15.54 16.83
N GLU A 50 12.10 15.43 18.15
CA GLU A 50 11.97 14.19 18.91
C GLU A 50 10.58 13.54 18.83
N LYS A 51 9.54 14.33 18.51
CA LYS A 51 8.17 13.84 18.35
C LYS A 51 7.82 13.46 16.91
N GLN A 52 8.61 13.89 15.91
CA GLN A 52 8.28 13.69 14.49
C GLN A 52 8.24 12.21 14.13
N ALA A 53 9.22 11.42 14.58
CA ALA A 53 9.24 9.98 14.33
C ALA A 53 8.04 9.25 14.93
N HIS A 54 7.60 9.65 16.13
CA HIS A 54 6.41 9.10 16.77
C HIS A 54 5.16 9.39 15.93
N TYR A 55 4.89 10.66 15.61
CA TYR A 55 3.70 11.01 14.84
C TYR A 55 3.77 10.51 13.39
N ALA A 56 4.95 10.36 12.80
CA ALA A 56 5.10 9.70 11.51
C ALA A 56 4.57 8.25 11.56
N ALA A 57 4.94 7.49 12.60
CA ALA A 57 4.48 6.12 12.78
C ALA A 57 2.97 6.04 13.05
N VAL A 58 2.44 6.94 13.90
CA VAL A 58 0.98 6.99 14.18
C VAL A 58 0.19 7.36 12.92
N ASN A 59 0.66 8.31 12.12
CA ASN A 59 0.06 8.64 10.83
C ASN A 59 0.06 7.44 9.89
N TYR A 60 1.18 6.69 9.82
CA TYR A 60 1.25 5.48 9.01
C TYR A 60 0.19 4.44 9.42
N ASP A 61 0.05 4.17 10.72
CA ASP A 61 -0.94 3.21 11.22
C ASP A 61 -2.40 3.67 10.98
N LEU A 62 -2.69 4.96 11.16
CA LEU A 62 -4.00 5.52 10.82
C LEU A 62 -4.28 5.40 9.32
N GLY A 63 -3.28 5.66 8.46
CA GLY A 63 -3.38 5.48 7.02
C GLY A 63 -3.73 4.05 6.64
N ARG A 64 -3.09 3.05 7.28
CA ARG A 64 -3.40 1.63 7.10
C ARG A 64 -4.83 1.30 7.51
N LYS A 65 -5.25 1.77 8.69
CA LYS A 65 -6.61 1.57 9.20
C LYS A 65 -7.67 2.17 8.27
N ARG A 66 -7.46 3.39 7.77
CA ARG A 66 -8.38 4.07 6.84
C ARG A 66 -8.45 3.38 5.48
N LYS A 67 -7.30 2.91 4.96
CA LYS A 67 -7.26 2.10 3.73
C LYS A 67 -8.08 0.82 3.88
N LEU A 68 -7.97 0.14 5.02
CA LEU A 68 -8.74 -1.09 5.30
C LEU A 68 -10.24 -0.81 5.42
N SER A 69 -10.64 0.34 5.95
CA SER A 69 -12.05 0.76 6.00
C SER A 69 -12.59 1.31 4.67
N GLY A 70 -11.77 1.34 3.61
CA GLY A 70 -12.14 1.87 2.29
C GLY A 70 -12.10 3.40 2.17
N ASP A 71 -11.72 4.11 3.24
CA ASP A 71 -11.57 5.57 3.23
C ASP A 71 -10.21 5.96 2.63
N LEU A 72 -10.11 5.78 1.31
CA LEU A 72 -8.86 5.97 0.57
C LEU A 72 -8.36 7.41 0.65
N LYS A 73 -9.26 8.39 0.69
CA LYS A 73 -8.90 9.81 0.80
C LYS A 73 -8.20 10.10 2.12
N ALA A 74 -8.78 9.69 3.24
CA ALA A 74 -8.12 9.86 4.53
C ALA A 74 -6.80 9.06 4.61
N ALA A 75 -6.77 7.85 4.03
CA ALA A 75 -5.55 7.04 4.00
C ALA A 75 -4.39 7.77 3.30
N ILE A 76 -4.64 8.36 2.13
CA ILE A 76 -3.65 9.13 1.36
C ILE A 76 -3.11 10.30 2.19
N GLU A 77 -3.99 11.08 2.84
CA GLU A 77 -3.57 12.23 3.66
C GLU A 77 -2.72 11.82 4.86
N TYR A 78 -3.08 10.72 5.53
CA TYR A 78 -2.28 10.18 6.63
C TYR A 78 -0.92 9.66 6.15
N TYR A 79 -0.85 8.93 5.04
CA TYR A 79 0.44 8.49 4.49
C TYR A 79 1.33 9.67 4.06
N ARG A 80 0.77 10.70 3.42
CA ARG A 80 1.49 11.93 3.09
C ARG A 80 2.04 12.61 4.34
N SER A 81 1.23 12.71 5.40
CA SER A 81 1.66 13.27 6.69
C SER A 81 2.78 12.45 7.34
N SER A 82 2.75 11.12 7.19
CA SER A 82 3.84 10.24 7.63
C SER A 82 5.14 10.49 6.86
N ILE A 83 5.05 10.57 5.53
CA ILE A 83 6.20 10.77 4.63
C ILE A 83 6.88 12.11 4.85
N ILE A 84 6.13 13.20 5.04
CA ILE A 84 6.77 14.51 5.28
C ILE A 84 7.59 14.50 6.58
N MET A 85 7.09 13.82 7.62
CA MET A 85 7.80 13.72 8.91
C MET A 85 8.94 12.71 8.89
N ASN A 86 8.85 11.67 8.07
CA ASN A 86 9.86 10.63 7.92
C ASN A 86 9.89 10.11 6.47
N PRO A 87 10.71 10.70 5.59
CA PRO A 87 10.69 10.38 4.16
C PRO A 87 11.35 9.04 3.81
N ASP A 88 12.23 8.52 4.68
CA ASP A 88 13.13 7.40 4.38
C ASP A 88 12.51 6.02 4.67
N LYS A 89 11.22 5.86 4.34
CA LYS A 89 10.48 4.61 4.55
C LYS A 89 9.81 4.13 3.26
N ALA A 90 10.46 3.17 2.59
CA ALA A 90 9.94 2.52 1.38
C ALA A 90 8.54 1.93 1.59
N GLU A 91 8.29 1.32 2.75
CA GLU A 91 7.00 0.75 3.13
C GLU A 91 5.85 1.79 3.10
N VAL A 92 6.09 3.01 3.56
CA VAL A 92 5.06 4.07 3.58
C VAL A 92 4.79 4.58 2.17
N GLN A 93 5.85 4.76 1.36
CA GLN A 93 5.73 5.11 -0.07
C GLN A 93 4.92 4.05 -0.83
N TYR A 94 5.22 2.77 -0.62
CA TYR A 94 4.46 1.66 -1.20
C TYR A 94 2.98 1.69 -0.80
N HIS A 95 2.67 1.92 0.47
CA HIS A 95 1.29 1.96 0.93
C HIS A 95 0.52 3.20 0.46
N LEU A 96 1.19 4.33 0.29
CA LEU A 96 0.62 5.48 -0.41
C LEU A 96 0.32 5.13 -1.88
N GLY A 97 1.26 4.51 -2.59
CA GLY A 97 1.08 4.04 -3.96
C GLY A 97 -0.12 3.11 -4.11
N LEU A 98 -0.28 2.14 -3.21
CA LEU A 98 -1.44 1.24 -3.18
C LEU A 98 -2.76 2.00 -2.98
N ALA A 99 -2.79 2.98 -2.08
CA ALA A 99 -3.99 3.77 -1.81
C ALA A 99 -4.36 4.65 -3.02
N LEU A 100 -3.37 5.29 -3.65
CA LEU A 100 -3.54 6.09 -4.86
C LEU A 100 -4.01 5.25 -6.05
N GLN A 101 -3.42 4.07 -6.24
CA GLN A 101 -3.83 3.13 -7.28
C GLN A 101 -5.30 2.73 -7.11
N LYS A 102 -5.71 2.35 -5.89
CA LYS A 102 -7.11 2.04 -5.58
C LYS A 102 -8.04 3.24 -5.74
N HIS A 103 -7.53 4.45 -5.53
CA HIS A 103 -8.29 5.68 -5.70
C HIS A 103 -8.41 6.09 -7.19
N GLY A 104 -7.60 5.52 -8.07
CA GLY A 104 -7.56 5.84 -9.51
C GLY A 104 -6.44 6.80 -9.93
N ASN A 105 -5.64 7.30 -8.99
CA ASN A 105 -4.54 8.23 -9.24
C ASN A 105 -3.26 7.47 -9.64
N LEU A 106 -3.28 6.84 -10.82
CA LEU A 106 -2.24 5.91 -11.25
C LEU A 106 -0.86 6.57 -11.44
N ASP A 107 -0.80 7.80 -11.96
CA ASP A 107 0.48 8.48 -12.22
C ASP A 107 1.21 8.82 -10.90
N GLU A 108 0.47 9.24 -9.87
CA GLU A 108 1.04 9.50 -8.54
C GLU A 108 1.44 8.17 -7.85
N ALA A 109 0.67 7.09 -8.09
CA ALA A 109 1.03 5.77 -7.58
C ALA A 109 2.37 5.27 -8.15
N ILE A 110 2.60 5.45 -9.46
CA ILE A 110 3.89 5.14 -10.12
C ILE A 110 5.04 5.86 -9.41
N VAL A 111 4.89 7.17 -9.20
CA VAL A 111 5.92 7.98 -8.52
C VAL A 111 6.21 7.47 -7.11
N CYS A 112 5.18 7.04 -6.37
CA CYS A 112 5.37 6.48 -5.03
C CYS A 112 6.09 5.13 -5.06
N TYR A 113 5.76 4.25 -6.01
CA TYR A 113 6.46 2.98 -6.14
C TYR A 113 7.93 3.16 -6.55
N GLN A 114 8.21 4.09 -7.47
CA GLN A 114 9.58 4.45 -7.84
C GLN A 114 10.38 4.95 -6.62
N LYS A 115 9.80 5.84 -5.82
CA LYS A 115 10.43 6.32 -4.57
C LYS A 115 10.67 5.21 -3.55
N ALA A 116 9.75 4.25 -3.44
CA ALA A 116 9.98 3.09 -2.58
C ALA A 116 11.20 2.28 -3.04
N GLN A 117 11.40 2.10 -4.35
CA GLN A 117 12.58 1.44 -4.92
C GLN A 117 13.86 2.28 -4.80
N GLU A 118 13.76 3.61 -4.87
CA GLU A 118 14.91 4.50 -4.62
C GLU A 118 15.39 4.40 -3.17
N ILE A 119 14.47 4.29 -2.21
CA ILE A 119 14.79 4.14 -0.78
C ILE A 119 15.31 2.73 -0.49
N GLU A 120 14.65 1.70 -1.03
CA GLU A 120 15.00 0.31 -0.83
C GLU A 120 14.93 -0.44 -2.18
N PRO A 121 16.07 -0.60 -2.89
CA PRO A 121 16.12 -1.20 -4.23
C PRO A 121 15.54 -2.62 -4.31
N ASP A 122 15.63 -3.38 -3.22
CA ASP A 122 15.14 -4.76 -3.12
C ASP A 122 13.69 -4.85 -2.62
N TYR A 123 12.95 -3.75 -2.59
CA TYR A 123 11.55 -3.73 -2.13
C TYR A 123 10.59 -4.27 -3.21
N ILE A 124 10.57 -5.60 -3.34
CA ILE A 124 9.84 -6.36 -4.37
C ILE A 124 8.36 -5.93 -4.46
N GLN A 125 7.72 -5.59 -3.34
CA GLN A 125 6.31 -5.18 -3.35
C GLN A 125 6.08 -3.88 -4.14
N ALA A 126 7.01 -2.92 -4.10
CA ALA A 126 6.91 -1.71 -4.91
C ALA A 126 7.18 -1.99 -6.38
N GLU A 127 8.14 -2.87 -6.68
CA GLU A 127 8.39 -3.31 -8.05
C GLU A 127 7.14 -3.94 -8.68
N LEU A 128 6.49 -4.85 -7.96
CA LEU A 128 5.24 -5.48 -8.38
C LEU A 128 4.12 -4.46 -8.54
N GLY A 129 4.03 -3.48 -7.61
CA GLY A 129 3.06 -2.39 -7.69
C GLY A 129 3.24 -1.55 -8.95
N LEU A 130 4.48 -1.16 -9.24
CA LEU A 130 4.85 -0.41 -10.44
C LEU A 130 4.54 -1.19 -11.72
N ALA A 131 5.02 -2.44 -11.81
CA ALA A 131 4.80 -3.29 -12.97
C ALA A 131 3.30 -3.55 -13.23
N ASN A 132 2.50 -3.75 -12.18
CA ASN A 132 1.04 -3.85 -12.27
C ASN A 132 0.42 -2.61 -12.91
N VAL A 133 0.77 -1.42 -12.42
CA VAL A 133 0.19 -0.16 -12.94
C VAL A 133 0.62 0.05 -14.40
N LEU A 134 1.89 -0.15 -14.71
CA LEU A 134 2.41 -0.02 -16.08
C LEU A 134 1.78 -1.05 -17.03
N TYR A 135 1.59 -2.29 -16.58
CA TYR A 135 0.92 -3.34 -17.36
C TYR A 135 -0.52 -2.96 -17.69
N THR A 136 -1.29 -2.50 -16.70
CA THR A 136 -2.70 -2.08 -16.93
C THR A 136 -2.81 -0.85 -17.83
N GLN A 137 -1.77 -0.01 -17.88
CA GLN A 137 -1.68 1.12 -18.82
C GLN A 137 -1.10 0.74 -20.20
N ASN A 138 -0.71 -0.52 -20.44
CA ASN A 138 0.03 -0.97 -21.63
C ASN A 138 1.34 -0.19 -21.87
N LYS A 139 2.02 0.23 -20.80
CA LYS A 139 3.28 1.00 -20.84
C LYS A 139 4.51 0.18 -20.39
N LEU A 140 4.32 -1.09 -20.03
CA LEU A 140 5.41 -1.95 -19.59
C LEU A 140 6.29 -2.34 -20.78
N SER A 141 7.62 -2.21 -20.65
CA SER A 141 8.55 -2.64 -21.69
C SER A 141 8.57 -4.17 -21.81
N ALA A 142 9.03 -4.72 -22.93
CA ALA A 142 9.16 -6.17 -23.10
C ALA A 142 10.13 -6.81 -22.09
N GLU A 143 11.19 -6.08 -21.73
CA GLU A 143 12.17 -6.51 -20.72
C GLU A 143 11.54 -6.53 -19.31
N ASP A 144 10.87 -5.45 -18.92
CA ASP A 144 10.18 -5.36 -17.64
C ASP A 144 9.03 -6.38 -17.54
N GLN A 145 8.37 -6.68 -18.67
CA GLN A 145 7.34 -7.70 -18.74
C GLN A 145 7.90 -9.11 -18.48
N ALA A 146 9.08 -9.44 -19.02
CA ALA A 146 9.76 -10.70 -18.75
C ALA A 146 10.20 -10.80 -17.29
N ARG A 147 10.81 -9.73 -16.74
CA ARG A 147 11.18 -9.68 -15.31
C ARG A 147 9.96 -9.84 -14.42
N TYR A 148 8.88 -9.15 -14.74
CA TYR A 148 7.63 -9.23 -14.00
C TYR A 148 6.99 -10.61 -14.06
N ALA A 149 7.10 -11.32 -15.18
CA ALA A 149 6.67 -12.71 -15.30
C ALA A 149 7.42 -13.63 -14.33
N VAL A 150 8.75 -13.48 -14.23
CA VAL A 150 9.61 -14.27 -13.34
C VAL A 150 9.25 -14.03 -11.87
N ILE A 151 9.05 -12.78 -11.45
CA ILE A 151 8.68 -12.50 -10.05
C ILE A 151 7.31 -13.10 -9.70
N ASN A 152 6.34 -13.02 -10.61
CA ASN A 152 5.05 -13.68 -10.40
C ASN A 152 5.20 -15.19 -10.31
N TYR A 153 6.06 -15.80 -11.12
CA TYR A 153 6.37 -17.23 -11.01
C TYR A 153 6.96 -17.59 -9.64
N ASP A 154 7.93 -16.82 -9.14
CA ASP A 154 8.57 -17.05 -7.85
C ASP A 154 7.60 -16.88 -6.68
N LEU A 155 6.71 -15.88 -6.75
CA LEU A 155 5.62 -15.71 -5.78
C LEU A 155 4.64 -16.88 -5.81
N GLY A 156 4.31 -17.40 -6.99
CA GLY A 156 3.51 -18.61 -7.13
C GLY A 156 4.12 -19.78 -6.38
N ASN A 157 5.43 -19.99 -6.53
CA ASN A 157 6.18 -21.04 -5.83
C ASN A 157 6.14 -20.83 -4.30
N ALA A 158 6.36 -19.60 -3.84
CA ALA A 158 6.35 -19.27 -2.41
C ALA A 158 4.98 -19.50 -1.75
N HIS A 159 3.90 -19.25 -2.48
CA HIS A 159 2.53 -19.42 -1.98
C HIS A 159 2.00 -20.85 -2.12
N GLN A 160 2.58 -21.69 -2.99
CA GLN A 160 2.00 -22.99 -3.37
C GLN A 160 1.61 -23.87 -2.17
N SER A 161 2.44 -23.93 -1.12
CA SER A 161 2.19 -24.79 0.04
C SER A 161 1.18 -24.24 1.06
N ASN A 162 0.97 -22.92 1.10
CA ASN A 162 0.18 -22.25 2.13
C ASN A 162 -1.11 -21.62 1.59
N ASP A 163 -1.09 -21.17 0.34
CA ASP A 163 -2.20 -20.54 -0.37
C ASP A 163 -2.20 -20.99 -1.85
N LEU A 164 -2.73 -22.20 -2.06
CA LEU A 164 -2.82 -22.80 -3.39
C LEU A 164 -3.63 -21.93 -4.38
N LYS A 165 -4.61 -21.16 -3.90
CA LYS A 165 -5.41 -20.28 -4.77
C LYS A 165 -4.59 -19.09 -5.23
N GLY A 166 -3.90 -18.40 -4.32
CA GLY A 166 -2.99 -17.31 -4.65
C GLY A 166 -1.87 -17.76 -5.59
N ALA A 167 -1.28 -18.94 -5.34
CA ALA A 167 -0.27 -19.51 -6.22
C ALA A 167 -0.75 -19.68 -7.68
N ILE A 168 -1.97 -20.19 -7.87
CA ILE A 168 -2.58 -20.34 -9.20
C ILE A 168 -2.74 -18.99 -9.90
N GLU A 169 -3.14 -17.94 -9.19
CA GLU A 169 -3.28 -16.60 -9.78
C GLU A 169 -1.93 -16.04 -10.23
N TYR A 170 -0.90 -16.17 -9.40
CA TYR A 170 0.46 -15.77 -9.73
C TYR A 170 1.01 -16.51 -10.96
N TYR A 171 0.83 -17.84 -11.04
CA TYR A 171 1.27 -18.59 -12.23
C TYR A 171 0.54 -18.17 -13.50
N ARG A 172 -0.78 -17.91 -13.41
CA ARG A 172 -1.55 -17.40 -14.56
C ARG A 172 -1.04 -16.04 -15.02
N GLN A 173 -0.73 -15.15 -14.08
CA GLN A 173 -0.17 -13.85 -14.38
C GLN A 173 1.21 -13.98 -15.05
N ALA A 174 2.08 -14.83 -14.53
CA ALA A 174 3.38 -15.13 -15.12
C ALA A 174 3.26 -15.61 -16.58
N ILE A 175 2.34 -16.53 -16.86
CA ILE A 175 2.11 -17.07 -18.22
C ILE A 175 1.48 -16.01 -19.14
N SER A 176 0.61 -15.15 -18.61
CA SER A 176 0.03 -14.03 -19.39
C SER A 176 1.10 -13.04 -19.81
N LEU A 177 2.06 -12.77 -18.93
CA LEU A 177 3.16 -11.84 -19.19
C LEU A 177 4.20 -12.46 -20.13
N GLN A 178 4.53 -13.73 -19.94
CA GLN A 178 5.48 -14.48 -20.77
C GLN A 178 4.90 -15.85 -21.13
N PRO A 179 4.21 -15.98 -22.27
CA PRO A 179 3.65 -17.25 -22.70
C PRO A 179 4.73 -18.35 -22.83
N GLY A 180 5.98 -18.01 -23.15
CA GLY A 180 7.07 -18.97 -23.27
C GLY A 180 7.59 -19.58 -21.96
N LEU A 181 7.12 -19.12 -20.79
CA LEU A 181 7.63 -19.57 -19.48
C LEU A 181 7.10 -20.97 -19.12
N ALA A 182 7.80 -22.00 -19.57
CA ALA A 182 7.39 -23.40 -19.44
C ALA A 182 7.26 -23.82 -17.97
N GLU A 183 8.18 -23.38 -17.12
CA GLU A 183 8.21 -23.70 -15.70
C GLU A 183 6.95 -23.23 -14.97
N ALA A 184 6.42 -22.05 -15.33
CA ALA A 184 5.18 -21.53 -14.77
C ALA A 184 3.95 -22.34 -15.22
N ARG A 185 3.95 -22.85 -16.45
CA ARG A 185 2.89 -23.72 -16.97
C ARG A 185 2.86 -25.06 -16.24
N ASP A 186 4.02 -25.66 -16.03
CA ASP A 186 4.14 -26.92 -15.31
C ASP A 186 3.67 -26.78 -13.87
N ARG A 187 4.08 -25.70 -13.18
CA ARG A 187 3.62 -25.40 -11.83
C ARG A 187 2.11 -25.13 -11.75
N LEU A 188 1.55 -24.42 -12.72
CA LEU A 188 0.11 -24.20 -12.80
C LEU A 188 -0.67 -25.51 -12.96
N LEU A 189 -0.19 -26.42 -13.82
CA LEU A 189 -0.83 -27.72 -14.03
C LEU A 189 -0.87 -28.54 -12.73
N LEU A 190 0.26 -28.61 -12.03
CA LEU A 190 0.36 -29.29 -10.74
C LEU A 190 -0.58 -28.68 -9.69
N ALA A 191 -0.61 -27.35 -9.59
CA ALA A 191 -1.46 -26.65 -8.64
C ALA A 191 -2.97 -26.85 -8.91
N LEU A 192 -3.38 -26.91 -10.18
CA LEU A 192 -4.76 -27.19 -10.56
C LEU A 192 -5.17 -28.63 -10.22
N GLN A 193 -4.31 -29.62 -10.49
CA GLN A 193 -4.54 -31.02 -10.11
C GLN A 193 -4.68 -31.18 -8.60
N GLU A 194 -3.81 -30.52 -7.83
CA GLU A 194 -3.89 -30.51 -6.36
C GLU A 194 -5.20 -29.90 -5.87
N GLN A 195 -5.64 -28.79 -6.48
CA GLN A 195 -6.90 -28.14 -6.14
C GLN A 195 -8.11 -29.06 -6.39
N GLU A 196 -8.13 -29.78 -7.51
CA GLU A 196 -9.18 -30.76 -7.80
C GLU A 196 -9.19 -31.90 -6.79
N ASN A 197 -8.03 -32.47 -6.47
CA ASN A 197 -7.89 -33.53 -5.47
C ASN A 197 -8.41 -33.11 -4.08
N LEU A 198 -8.14 -31.87 -3.67
CA LEU A 198 -8.66 -31.31 -2.41
C LEU A 198 -10.18 -31.18 -2.42
N LYS A 199 -10.78 -30.71 -3.53
CA LYS A 199 -12.24 -30.61 -3.68
C LYS A 199 -12.90 -31.99 -3.55
N ILE A 200 -12.31 -33.00 -4.17
CA ILE A 200 -12.79 -34.39 -4.11
C ILE A 200 -12.73 -34.88 -2.65
N LYS A 201 -11.60 -34.76 -1.95
CA LYS A 201 -11.47 -35.19 -0.54
C LYS A 201 -12.49 -34.52 0.39
N VAL A 202 -12.69 -33.21 0.26
CA VAL A 202 -13.69 -32.47 1.06
C VAL A 202 -15.11 -32.95 0.79
N SER A 203 -15.43 -33.32 -0.46
CA SER A 203 -16.75 -33.85 -0.82
C SER A 203 -17.05 -35.22 -0.18
N PHE A 204 -16.03 -36.06 0.00
CA PHE A 204 -16.16 -37.36 0.66
C PHE A 204 -16.19 -37.25 2.19
N ALA A 205 -15.50 -36.28 2.79
CA ALA A 205 -15.49 -36.07 4.24
C ALA A 205 -16.78 -35.45 4.81
N LYS A 206 -17.67 -34.92 3.94
CA LYS A 206 -18.97 -34.32 4.32
C LYS A 206 -20.16 -35.30 4.20
N ARG A 207 -19.91 -36.57 3.86
CA ARG A 207 -20.89 -37.66 3.86
C ARG A 207 -20.67 -38.54 5.08
#